data_AF-A0A2T9J9C3-F1
#
_entry.id   AF-A0A2T9J9C3-F1
#
_cell.length_a   1.000
_cell.length_b   1.000
_cell.length_c   1.000
_cell.angle_alpha   90.00
_cell.angle_beta   90.00
_cell.angle_gamma   90.00
#
_symmetry.space_group_name_H-M   'P 1'
#
loop_
_entity.id
_entity.type
_entity.pdbx_description
1 polymer ?
#
loop_
_entity_poly.entity_id
_entity_poly.type
_entity_poly.pdbx_seq_one_letter_code
_entity_poly.pdbx_strand_id
1 'polypeptide(L)' 'MTTLVLSSPLAGWVAPLDETPDAVFAERMLGDGLAIDPTGSVLHAPCD' A
#
# COMPACT_ATOMS: atom_id res chain seq x y z
N MET A 1 7.94 -17.52 -14.54
CA MET A 1 7.26 -16.64 -13.58
C MET A 1 8.31 -16.21 -12.56
N THR A 2 8.79 -14.98 -12.63
CA THR A 2 9.69 -14.41 -11.61
C THR A 2 8.84 -13.86 -10.48
N THR A 3 9.13 -14.26 -9.25
CA THR A 3 8.48 -13.72 -8.06
C THR A 3 9.09 -12.36 -7.73
N LEU A 4 8.26 -11.32 -7.64
CA LEU A 4 8.66 -10.01 -7.11
C LEU A 4 8.25 -9.96 -5.64
N VAL A 5 9.18 -9.64 -4.75
CA VAL A 5 8.91 -9.46 -3.32
C VAL A 5 8.76 -7.96 -3.04
N LEU A 6 7.60 -7.58 -2.50
CA LEU A 6 7.35 -6.22 -2.03
C LEU A 6 7.49 -6.18 -0.51
N SER A 7 8.41 -5.35 -0.02
CA SER A 7 8.62 -5.05 1.39
C SER A 7 7.71 -3.90 1.82
N SER A 8 7.41 -3.80 3.12
CA SER A 8 6.62 -2.68 3.63
C SER A 8 7.39 -1.36 3.43
N PRO A 9 6.85 -0.39 2.68
CA PRO A 9 7.53 0.89 2.46
C PRO A 9 7.45 1.82 3.68
N LEU A 10 6.54 1.56 4.61
CA LEU A 10 6.29 2.41 5.76
C LEU A 10 5.88 1.56 6.98
N ALA A 11 6.29 1.98 8.18
CA ALA A 11 5.81 1.37 9.41
C ALA A 11 4.35 1.77 9.63
N GLY A 12 3.46 0.80 9.83
CA GLY A 12 2.02 1.05 9.94
C GLY A 12 1.16 -0.19 9.95
N TRP A 13 -0.15 0.02 9.99
CA TRP A 13 -1.16 -1.03 9.90
C TRP A 13 -1.63 -1.18 8.46
N VAL A 14 -1.68 -2.40 7.96
CA VAL A 14 -2.20 -2.68 6.61
C VAL A 14 -3.72 -2.74 6.65
N ALA A 15 -4.36 -2.07 5.70
CA ALA A 15 -5.79 -2.13 5.47
C ALA A 15 -6.12 -2.47 4.00
N PRO A 16 -7.27 -3.11 3.74
CA PRO A 16 -7.84 -3.23 2.40
C PRO A 16 -7.99 -1.86 1.71
N LEU A 17 -7.87 -1.84 0.37
CA LEU A 17 -7.93 -0.58 -0.39
C LEU A 17 -9.34 0.04 -0.38
N ASP A 18 -10.39 -0.77 -0.27
CA ASP A 18 -11.80 -0.34 -0.20
C ASP A 18 -12.18 0.35 1.13
N GLU A 19 -11.33 0.24 2.16
CA GLU A 19 -11.48 1.01 3.41
C GLU A 19 -10.93 2.43 3.31
N THR A 20 -10.27 2.78 2.20
CA THR A 20 -9.76 4.15 1.99
C THR A 20 -10.92 5.13 1.74
N PRO A 21 -10.85 6.38 2.23
CA PRO A 21 -11.93 7.36 2.09
C PRO A 21 -12.02 7.99 0.69
N ASP A 22 -11.07 7.72 -0.20
CA ASP A 22 -11.00 8.29 -1.54
C ASP A 22 -11.40 7.22 -2.58
N ALA A 23 -12.41 7.54 -3.38
CA ALA A 23 -12.98 6.64 -4.39
C ALA A 23 -11.94 6.18 -5.42
N VAL A 24 -10.94 7.02 -5.75
CA VAL A 24 -9.88 6.64 -6.71
C VAL A 24 -9.12 5.40 -6.24
N PHE A 25 -8.88 5.30 -4.94
CA PHE A 25 -8.24 4.14 -4.33
C PHE A 25 -9.27 3.05 -4.00
N ALA A 26 -10.37 3.38 -3.33
CA ALA A 26 -11.36 2.39 -2.91
C ALA A 26 -11.97 1.59 -4.06
N GLU A 27 -12.13 2.20 -5.23
CA GLU A 27 -12.63 1.56 -6.45
C GLU A 27 -11.53 0.96 -7.33
N ARG A 28 -10.26 0.96 -6.89
CA ARG A 28 -9.11 0.40 -7.61
C ARG A 28 -8.94 1.00 -9.02
N MET A 29 -9.26 2.28 -9.20
CA MET A 29 -9.32 2.92 -10.52
C MET A 29 -7.97 2.88 -11.26
N LEU A 30 -6.86 2.92 -10.52
CA LEU A 30 -5.50 2.88 -11.06
C LEU A 30 -4.83 1.49 -10.94
N GLY A 31 -5.53 0.51 -10.35
CA GLY A 31 -5.03 -0.84 -10.11
C GLY A 31 -5.25 -1.34 -8.68
N ASP A 32 -4.86 -2.59 -8.46
CA ASP A 32 -4.90 -3.25 -7.15
C ASP A 32 -3.79 -2.78 -6.22
N GLY A 33 -4.03 -2.91 -4.91
CA GLY A 33 -3.07 -2.56 -3.88
C GLY A 33 -3.61 -2.73 -2.47
N LEU A 34 -2.90 -2.10 -1.53
CA LEU A 34 -3.19 -2.09 -0.09
C LEU A 34 -2.98 -0.68 0.44
N ALA A 35 -3.70 -0.32 1.50
CA ALA A 35 -3.48 0.91 2.25
C ALA A 35 -2.62 0.64 3.49
N ILE A 36 -1.87 1.65 3.95
CA ILE A 36 -1.09 1.60 5.19
C ILE A 36 -1.45 2.82 6.03
N ASP A 37 -1.92 2.60 7.25
CA ASP A 37 -2.08 3.64 8.28
C ASP A 37 -0.74 3.85 9.02
N PRO A 38 -0.02 4.96 8.79
CA PRO A 38 1.35 5.12 9.25
C PRO A 38 1.48 5.24 10.76
N THR A 39 2.43 4.50 11.34
CA THR A 39 2.91 4.71 12.72
C THR A 39 4.30 5.34 12.77
N GLY A 40 4.99 5.41 11.62
CA GLY A 40 6.28 6.09 11.44
C GLY A 40 6.21 7.18 10.37
N SER A 41 7.30 7.92 10.22
CA SER A 41 7.40 9.07 9.30
C SER A 41 8.45 8.92 8.19
N VAL A 42 9.11 7.75 8.10
CA VAL A 42 10.14 7.48 7.10
C VAL A 42 9.61 6.51 6.06
N LEU A 43 9.56 6.97 4.81
CA LEU A 43 9.14 6.18 3.66
C LEU A 43 10.36 5.57 2.95
N HIS A 44 10.28 4.27 2.66
CA HIS A 44 11.31 3.49 1.98
C HIS A 44 10.79 2.95 0.64
N ALA A 45 11.69 2.56 -0.25
CA ALA A 45 11.33 1.82 -1.46
C ALA A 45 10.83 0.41 -1.10
N PRO A 46 9.73 -0.09 -1.70
CA PRO A 46 9.19 -1.42 -1.41
C PRO A 46 9.95 -2.55 -2.14
N CYS A 47 10.75 -2.24 -3.16
CA CYS A 47 11.59 -3.17 -3.90
C CYS A 47 12.80 -2.44 -4.49
N ASP A 48 13.76 -3.22 -5.01
CA ASP A 48 14.89 -2.72 -5.79
C ASP A 48 14.45 -2.09 -7.13
#